data_AF-A0A535W576-F1
#
_entry.id   AF-A0A535W576-F1
#
_cell.length_a   1.000
_cell.length_b   1.000
_cell.length_c   1.000
_cell.angle_alpha   90.00
_cell.angle_beta   90.00
_cell.angle_gamma   90.00
#
_symmetry.space_group_name_H-M   'P 1'
#
loop_
_entity.id
_entity.type
_entity.pdbx_description
1 polymer ?
#
loop_
_entity_poly.entity_id
_entity_poly.type
_entity_poly.pdbx_seq_one_letter_code
_entity_poly.pdbx_strand_id
1 'polypeptide(L)'
;MVAAAIFALGPLILGGQFGVLVGASGDDPFVYRQAGAATLGAAVGGILVLRSQRWSAARLPTLMAITFNGLSVIAAIVEIIRGGPPIAFLILGAAGLTTVGMGLALARKGR
;
A
#
# COMPACT_ATOMS: atom_id res chain seq x y z
N MET A 1 -8.30 -8.71 3.52
CA MET A 1 -9.38 -7.74 3.79
C MET A 1 -9.34 -7.20 5.21
N VAL A 2 -9.27 -8.06 6.24
CA VAL A 2 -9.17 -7.60 7.65
C VAL A 2 -7.96 -6.67 7.88
N ALA A 3 -6.77 -7.05 7.39
CA ALA A 3 -5.59 -6.18 7.49
C ALA A 3 -5.80 -4.82 6.81
N ALA A 4 -6.38 -4.79 5.60
CA ALA A 4 -6.68 -3.55 4.89
C ALA A 4 -7.69 -2.68 5.65
N ALA A 5 -8.67 -3.27 6.33
CA ALA A 5 -9.59 -2.52 7.18
C ALA A 5 -8.89 -1.91 8.41
N ILE A 6 -7.99 -2.65 9.05
CA ILE A 6 -7.21 -2.17 10.21
C ILE A 6 -6.29 -1.01 9.77
N PHE A 7 -5.52 -1.21 8.70
CA PHE A 7 -4.59 -0.20 8.18
C PHE A 7 -5.28 0.93 7.40
N ALA A 8 -6.57 0.82 7.11
CA ALA A 8 -7.38 1.91 6.60
C ALA A 8 -8.00 2.72 7.74
N LEU A 9 -8.82 2.06 8.57
CA LEU A 9 -9.64 2.74 9.58
C LEU A 9 -8.81 3.23 10.76
N GLY A 10 -7.80 2.47 11.20
CA GLY A 10 -6.91 2.86 12.29
C GLY A 10 -6.28 4.24 12.07
N PRO A 11 -5.46 4.42 11.03
CA PRO A 11 -4.82 5.71 10.75
C PRO A 11 -5.79 6.79 10.24
N LEU A 12 -6.92 6.42 9.63
CA LEU A 12 -7.95 7.39 9.22
C LEU A 12 -8.69 8.01 10.41
N ILE A 13 -8.99 7.22 11.44
CA ILE A 13 -9.76 7.68 12.61
C ILE A 13 -8.82 8.24 13.68
N LEU A 14 -7.74 7.52 13.99
CA LEU A 14 -6.83 7.86 15.09
C LEU A 14 -5.70 8.80 14.64
N GLY A 15 -5.49 8.99 13.33
CA GLY A 15 -4.40 9.83 12.82
C GLY A 15 -3.04 9.37 13.35
N GLY A 16 -2.25 10.33 13.81
CA GLY A 16 -0.91 10.11 14.36
C GLY A 16 -0.86 9.17 15.56
N GLN A 17 -1.93 9.12 16.36
CA GLN A 17 -2.00 8.21 17.51
C GLN A 17 -1.94 6.75 17.07
N PHE A 18 -2.43 6.41 15.87
CA PHE A 18 -2.25 5.06 15.33
C PHE A 18 -0.76 4.73 15.18
N GLY A 19 0.02 5.67 14.66
CA GLY A 19 1.47 5.58 14.53
C GLY A 19 2.16 5.31 15.86
N VAL A 20 1.82 6.09 16.89
CA VAL A 20 2.36 5.91 18.24
C VAL A 20 2.01 4.53 18.80
N LEU A 21 0.77 4.08 18.65
CA LEU A 21 0.32 2.76 19.15
C LEU A 21 1.02 1.59 18.46
N VAL A 22 1.41 1.73 17.20
CA VAL A 22 2.16 0.70 16.46
C VAL A 22 3.68 0.89 16.54
N GLY A 23 4.16 1.85 17.32
CA GLY A 23 5.59 2.11 17.54
C GLY A 23 6.30 2.79 16.36
N ALA A 24 5.58 3.51 15.51
CA ALA A 24 6.15 4.30 14.43
C ALA A 24 6.81 5.59 14.95
N SER A 25 7.87 6.04 14.26
CA SER A 25 8.69 7.18 14.68
C SER A 25 8.09 8.56 14.44
N GLY A 26 6.96 8.64 13.73
CA GLY A 26 6.25 9.89 13.45
C GLY A 26 4.75 9.77 13.72
N ASP A 27 4.14 10.89 14.11
CA ASP A 27 2.77 10.99 14.58
C ASP A 27 1.98 12.14 13.91
N ASP A 28 2.38 12.54 12.70
CA ASP A 28 1.68 13.61 11.97
C ASP A 28 0.23 13.20 11.64
N PRO A 29 -0.80 13.84 12.23
CA PRO A 29 -2.17 13.42 12.03
C PRO A 29 -2.71 13.63 10.62
N PHE A 30 -2.13 14.56 9.84
CA PHE A 30 -2.52 14.78 8.46
C PHE A 30 -2.00 13.63 7.58
N VAL A 31 -0.72 13.26 7.73
CA VAL A 31 -0.11 12.17 6.95
C VAL A 31 -0.81 10.83 7.23
N TYR A 32 -1.07 10.51 8.49
CA TYR A 32 -1.76 9.25 8.84
C TYR A 32 -3.19 9.21 8.31
N ARG A 33 -3.95 10.31 8.39
CA ARG A 33 -5.31 10.34 7.84
C ARG A 33 -5.34 10.17 6.33
N GLN A 34 -4.42 10.80 5.62
CA GLN A 34 -4.28 10.62 4.17
C GLN A 34 -3.90 9.17 3.82
N ALA A 35 -2.97 8.57 4.56
CA ALA A 35 -2.60 7.17 4.37
C ALA A 35 -3.79 6.21 4.62
N GLY A 36 -4.57 6.46 5.67
CA GLY A 36 -5.78 5.70 5.97
C GLY A 36 -6.86 5.86 4.90
N ALA A 37 -7.13 7.08 4.44
CA ALA A 37 -8.09 7.35 3.37
C ALA A 37 -7.69 6.68 2.05
N ALA A 38 -6.39 6.74 1.69
CA ALA A 38 -5.87 6.08 0.50
C ALA A 38 -6.02 4.55 0.59
N THR A 39 -5.71 3.96 1.75
CA THR A 39 -5.85 2.52 1.99
C THR A 39 -7.32 2.08 1.94
N LEU A 40 -8.23 2.90 2.51
CA LEU A 40 -9.67 2.65 2.44
C LEU A 40 -10.17 2.71 0.99
N GLY A 41 -9.79 3.75 0.25
CA GLY A 41 -10.14 3.92 -1.15
C GLY A 41 -9.64 2.76 -2.01
N ALA A 42 -8.41 2.29 -1.79
CA ALA A 42 -7.85 1.13 -2.47
C ALA A 42 -8.61 -0.16 -2.14
N ALA A 43 -9.00 -0.37 -0.88
CA ALA A 43 -9.76 -1.53 -0.46
C ALA A 43 -11.17 -1.55 -1.08
N VAL A 44 -11.91 -0.43 -0.99
CA VAL A 44 -13.25 -0.29 -1.58
C VAL A 44 -13.17 -0.41 -3.10
N GLY A 45 -12.24 0.28 -3.74
CA GLY A 45 -12.02 0.22 -5.18
C GLY A 45 -11.70 -1.19 -5.65
N GLY A 46 -10.84 -1.91 -4.93
CA GLY A 46 -10.54 -3.32 -5.19
C GLY A 46 -11.78 -4.20 -5.12
N ILE A 47 -12.61 -4.06 -4.08
CA ILE A 47 -13.87 -4.79 -3.97
C ILE A 47 -14.80 -4.48 -5.14
N LEU A 48 -14.97 -3.21 -5.51
CA LEU A 48 -15.84 -2.80 -6.62
C LEU A 48 -15.36 -3.35 -7.97
N VAL A 49 -14.05 -3.38 -8.21
CA VAL A 49 -13.46 -4.00 -9.41
C VAL A 49 -13.75 -5.51 -9.43
N LEU A 50 -13.55 -6.20 -8.30
CA LEU A 50 -13.83 -7.64 -8.20
C LEU A 50 -15.32 -7.94 -8.40
N ARG A 51 -16.22 -7.09 -7.90
CA ARG A 51 -17.68 -7.28 -8.07
C ARG A 51 -18.16 -6.94 -9.47
N SER A 52 -17.64 -5.87 -10.07
CA SER A 52 -18.06 -5.41 -11.41
C SER A 52 -17.42 -6.19 -12.55
N GLN A 53 -16.32 -6.91 -12.30
CA GLN A 53 -15.48 -7.55 -13.32
C GLN A 53 -14.99 -6.58 -14.42
N ARG A 54 -15.06 -5.26 -14.17
CA ARG A 54 -14.63 -4.21 -15.10
C ARG A 54 -13.18 -3.83 -14.85
N TRP A 55 -12.29 -4.70 -15.31
CA TRP A 55 -10.85 -4.55 -15.12
C TRP A 55 -10.22 -3.34 -15.81
N SER A 56 -10.88 -2.80 -16.84
CA SER A 56 -10.45 -1.56 -17.50
C SER A 56 -10.45 -0.36 -16.53
N ALA A 57 -11.43 -0.28 -15.63
CA ALA A 57 -11.52 0.79 -14.63
C ALA A 57 -10.41 0.69 -13.56
N ALA A 58 -9.78 -0.48 -13.42
CA ALA A 58 -8.70 -0.70 -12.46
C ALA A 58 -7.32 -0.30 -12.99
N ARG A 59 -7.18 0.03 -14.29
CA ARG A 59 -5.87 0.29 -14.91
C ARG A 59 -5.09 1.40 -14.20
N LEU A 60 -5.72 2.57 -14.03
CA LEU A 60 -5.06 3.72 -13.42
C LEU A 60 -4.69 3.47 -11.95
N PRO A 61 -5.60 2.96 -11.08
CA PRO A 61 -5.23 2.53 -9.73
C PRO A 61 -4.11 1.49 -9.68
N THR A 62 -4.09 0.54 -10.64
CA THR A 62 -3.03 -0.48 -10.73
C THR A 62 -1.68 0.15 -11.04
N LEU A 63 -1.62 1.09 -11.98
CA LEU A 63 -0.39 1.82 -12.30
C LEU A 63 0.11 2.62 -11.10
N MET A 64 -0.78 3.32 -10.39
CA MET A 64 -0.41 4.05 -9.17
C MET A 64 0.15 3.11 -8.10
N ALA A 65 -0.46 1.93 -7.91
CA ALA A 65 0.01 0.94 -6.97
C ALA A 65 1.38 0.36 -7.37
N ILE A 66 1.61 0.07 -8.66
CA ILE A 66 2.92 -0.36 -9.16
C ILE A 66 3.98 0.72 -8.89
N THR A 67 3.69 1.99 -9.21
CA THR A 67 4.62 3.09 -8.98
C THR A 67 4.96 3.24 -7.50
N PHE A 68 3.95 3.26 -6.62
CA PHE A 68 4.16 3.39 -5.18
C PHE A 68 4.98 2.22 -4.62
N ASN A 69 4.58 0.98 -4.90
CA ASN A 69 5.28 -0.19 -4.39
C ASN A 69 6.69 -0.33 -4.99
N GLY A 70 6.89 0.03 -6.26
CA GLY A 70 8.21 0.06 -6.88
C GLY A 70 9.16 1.04 -6.18
N LEU A 71 8.68 2.24 -5.83
CA LEU A 71 9.45 3.18 -5.02
C LEU A 71 9.69 2.65 -3.60
N SER A 72 8.72 1.97 -2.99
CA SER A 72 8.89 1.32 -1.67
C SER A 72 9.95 0.23 -1.69
N VAL A 73 10.06 -0.55 -2.77
CA VAL A 73 11.12 -1.55 -2.96
C VAL A 73 12.49 -0.87 -2.97
N ILE A 74 12.65 0.22 -3.72
CA ILE A 74 13.91 0.97 -3.77
C ILE A 74 14.25 1.52 -2.39
N ALA A 75 13.29 2.15 -1.71
CA ALA A 75 13.49 2.69 -0.36
C ALA A 75 13.88 1.60 0.64
N ALA A 76 13.23 0.45 0.61
CA ALA A 76 13.53 -0.67 1.49
C ALA A 76 14.94 -1.24 1.26
N ILE A 77 15.38 -1.36 0.00
CA ILE A 77 16.75 -1.79 -0.33
C ILE A 77 17.77 -0.81 0.26
N VAL A 78 17.57 0.50 0.06
CA VAL A 78 18.44 1.53 0.61
C VAL A 78 18.52 1.45 2.14
N GLU A 79 17.38 1.23 2.80
CA GLU A 79 17.30 1.13 4.26
C GLU A 79 18.01 -0.13 4.79
N ILE A 80 17.86 -1.26 4.11
CA ILE A 80 18.56 -2.52 4.46
C ILE A 80 20.07 -2.35 4.34
N ILE A 81 20.56 -1.72 3.27
CA ILE A 81 21.99 -1.46 3.06
C ILE A 81 22.56 -0.56 4.16
N ARG A 82 21.75 0.37 4.68
CA ARG A 82 22.12 1.27 5.79
C ARG A 82 22.09 0.58 7.16
N GLY A 83 21.70 -0.69 7.25
CA GLY A 83 21.52 -1.39 8.52
C GLY A 83 20.29 -0.91 9.30
N GLY A 84 19.27 -0.42 8.59
CA GLY A 84 18.02 0.05 9.17
C GLY A 84 17.17 -1.05 9.80
N PRO A 85 15.97 -0.71 10.29
CA PRO A 85 15.16 -1.62 11.09
C PRO A 85 14.70 -2.87 10.31
N PRO A 86 14.50 -4.03 10.98
CA PRO A 86 14.10 -5.29 10.33
C PRO A 86 12.80 -5.21 9.52
N ILE A 87 11.93 -4.24 9.80
CA ILE A 87 10.69 -4.01 9.06
C ILE A 87 10.94 -3.73 7.56
N ALA A 88 12.13 -3.24 7.19
CA ALA A 88 12.50 -3.02 5.80
C ALA A 88 12.47 -4.31 4.97
N PHE A 89 12.79 -5.48 5.55
CA PHE A 89 12.68 -6.76 4.84
C PHE A 89 11.22 -7.16 4.56
N LEU A 90 10.31 -6.86 5.50
CA LEU A 90 8.88 -7.09 5.31
C LEU A 90 8.31 -6.18 4.21
N ILE A 91 8.71 -4.90 4.21
CA ILE A 91 8.32 -3.95 3.17
C ILE A 91 8.84 -4.41 1.82
N LEU A 92 10.11 -4.83 1.73
CA LEU A 92 10.71 -5.33 0.50
C LEU A 92 9.92 -6.52 -0.09
N GLY A 93 9.60 -7.51 0.74
CA GLY A 93 8.82 -8.68 0.32
C GLY A 93 7.40 -8.32 -0.12
N ALA A 94 6.68 -7.56 0.69
CA ALA A 94 5.29 -7.18 0.41
C ALA A 94 5.17 -6.27 -0.82
N ALA A 95 6.00 -5.23 -0.91
CA ALA A 95 6.00 -4.29 -2.02
C ALA A 95 6.49 -4.97 -3.31
N GLY A 96 7.53 -5.81 -3.24
CA GLY A 96 8.03 -6.57 -4.38
C GLY A 96 6.96 -7.50 -4.96
N LEU A 97 6.32 -8.30 -4.10
CA LEU A 97 5.24 -9.21 -4.53
C LEU A 97 4.07 -8.45 -5.17
N THR A 98 3.66 -7.34 -4.56
CA THR A 98 2.55 -6.52 -5.06
C THR A 98 2.90 -5.90 -6.42
N THR A 99 4.12 -5.34 -6.55
CA THR A 99 4.60 -4.73 -7.80
C THR A 99 4.63 -5.74 -8.94
N VAL A 100 5.25 -6.90 -8.72
CA VAL A 100 5.36 -7.96 -9.73
C VAL A 100 3.98 -8.52 -10.07
N GLY A 101 3.15 -8.84 -9.07
CA GLY A 101 1.82 -9.40 -9.28
C GLY A 101 0.92 -8.47 -10.09
N MET A 102 0.89 -7.19 -9.75
CA MET A 102 0.11 -6.18 -10.49
C MET A 102 0.67 -5.93 -11.89
N GLY A 103 1.99 -5.88 -12.06
CA GLY A 103 2.63 -5.73 -13.36
C GLY A 103 2.29 -6.88 -14.32
N LEU A 104 2.36 -8.13 -13.83
CA LEU A 104 1.97 -9.31 -14.60
C LEU A 104 0.46 -9.31 -14.94
N ALA A 105 -0.40 -8.93 -13.98
CA ALA A 105 -1.83 -8.84 -14.21
C ALA A 105 -2.18 -7.80 -15.29
N LEU A 106 -1.48 -6.65 -15.29
CA LEU A 106 -1.65 -5.60 -16.28
C LEU A 106 -1.16 -6.04 -17.67
N ALA A 107 -0.01 -6.71 -17.75
CA ALA A 107 0.57 -7.21 -19.00
C ALA A 107 -0.32 -8.29 -19.68
N ARG A 108 -0.95 -9.17 -18.89
CA ARG A 108 -1.84 -10.23 -19.40
C ARG A 108 -3.15 -9.72 -20.00
N LYS A 109 -3.64 -8.54 -19.57
CA LYS A 109 -4.89 -7.93 -20.04
C LYS A 109 -4.71 -6.81 -21.07
N GLY A 110 -3.45 -6.51 -21.43
CA GLY A 110 -3.11 -5.58 -22.51
C GLY A 110 -2.99 -6.24 -23.89
N ARG A 111 -3.30 -7.53 -24.01
CA ARG A 111 -3.44 -8.30 -25.25
C ARG A 111 -4.90 -8.72 -25.38
#